data_AF-A0A437KED1-F1
#
_entry.id   AF-A0A437KED1-F1
#
_cell.length_a   1.000
_cell.length_b   1.000
_cell.length_c   1.000
_cell.angle_alpha   90.00
_cell.angle_beta   90.00
_cell.angle_gamma   90.00
#
_symmetry.space_group_name_H-M   'P 1'
#
loop_
_entity.id
_entity.type
_entity.pdbx_description
1 polymer ?
#
loop_
_entity_poly.entity_id
_entity_poly.type
_entity_poly.pdbx_seq_one_letter_code
_entity_poly.pdbx_strand_id
1 'polypeptide(L)'
;MKNLHTLTYSNKKISLPILNELKMHIEITENPFELEVQELFQMAARINKKRSFLFVSKLLGKHIPIKPQLGLWTGFALAARYEELKTGAVSSNKEILLEAYYDNIASFRDEPIIAKEIANPIIIGFAETATALGHSFYRAFSHASFFHTTREVVDGMDSIISFEEEHSHATSHRCYIDATMLDTQREVILVDDELTTGNTAINIIRDIQAKYPRTEYTVVSILDWRSKENEAKLKSLQQELGITVRCVSLLKGVFQLDGVLQNICDEQEATGISTNKVETEYISLNEFTKDNLLPFSSRTMLGERNQNPYLENTGRFGLNSSEIGWVKEAASFLTQKRIGNQTLSIGTGEFMYIPMKIASLMGDGVYYQSSTRSPIYPYNEHFYGAKTAIHFLNPEDTSIDHYLYNLTEYPYDDIFIFFERKLDEAKLQPLIEKLAGTGVRKINIVYAAGGK
;
A
#
# COMPACT_ATOMS: atom_id res chain seq x y z
N MET A 1 -33.37 20.78 -1.57
CA MET A 1 -34.16 20.09 -0.53
C MET A 1 -34.64 18.75 -1.06
N LYS A 2 -33.83 17.71 -0.90
CA LYS A 2 -34.28 16.30 -0.92
C LYS A 2 -33.87 15.74 0.44
N ASN A 3 -34.79 14.99 1.03
CA ASN A 3 -34.89 14.65 2.44
C ASN A 3 -33.58 14.15 3.09
N LEU A 4 -33.26 14.71 4.26
CA LEU A 4 -32.55 13.99 5.32
C LEU A 4 -33.38 12.76 5.68
N HIS A 5 -33.08 11.62 5.06
CA HIS A 5 -33.43 10.34 5.62
C HIS A 5 -32.23 9.86 6.44
N THR A 6 -32.40 9.90 7.76
CA THR A 6 -31.64 9.09 8.70
C THR A 6 -31.84 7.62 8.31
N LEU A 7 -30.97 7.10 7.45
CA LEU A 7 -30.92 5.68 7.10
C LEU A 7 -30.33 4.93 8.30
N THR A 8 -31.22 4.34 9.10
CA THR A 8 -30.88 3.20 9.96
C THR A 8 -30.25 2.12 9.10
N TYR A 9 -28.92 2.00 9.13
CA TYR A 9 -28.18 0.94 8.47
C TYR A 9 -28.68 -0.42 8.99
N SER A 10 -29.22 -1.24 8.10
CA SER A 10 -29.42 -2.67 8.36
C SER A 10 -28.05 -3.33 8.34
N ASN A 11 -27.64 -3.98 9.44
CA ASN A 11 -26.41 -4.75 9.49
C ASN A 11 -26.42 -5.81 8.37
N LYS A 12 -25.64 -5.60 7.30
CA LYS A 12 -25.55 -6.54 6.17
C LYS A 12 -24.62 -7.68 6.59
N LYS A 13 -25.19 -8.88 6.76
CA LYS A 13 -24.42 -10.11 6.98
C LYS A 13 -24.07 -10.74 5.64
N ILE A 14 -22.79 -11.05 5.44
CA ILE A 14 -22.25 -11.60 4.20
C ILE A 14 -21.43 -12.83 4.56
N SER A 15 -21.52 -13.87 3.74
CA SER A 15 -20.66 -15.05 3.83
C SER A 15 -19.84 -15.16 2.55
N LEU A 16 -18.52 -15.17 2.68
CA LEU A 16 -17.58 -15.20 1.56
C LEU A 16 -16.79 -16.51 1.60
N PRO A 17 -16.80 -17.31 0.52
CA PRO A 17 -15.94 -18.48 0.43
C PRO A 17 -14.47 -18.06 0.34
N ILE A 18 -13.58 -18.89 0.92
CA ILE A 18 -12.13 -18.71 0.81
C ILE A 18 -11.53 -19.87 0.03
N LEU A 19 -11.32 -21.02 0.68
CA LEU A 19 -10.71 -22.20 0.06
C LEU A 19 -11.22 -23.45 0.79
N ASN A 20 -11.61 -24.47 0.04
CA ASN A 20 -12.24 -25.69 0.57
C ASN A 20 -13.45 -25.35 1.46
N GLU A 21 -13.46 -25.79 2.71
CA GLU A 21 -14.54 -25.53 3.67
C GLU A 21 -14.40 -24.18 4.38
N LEU A 22 -13.29 -23.45 4.19
CA LEU A 22 -13.01 -22.20 4.88
C LEU A 22 -13.90 -21.07 4.35
N LYS A 23 -14.63 -20.42 5.25
CA LYS A 23 -15.56 -19.32 4.93
C LYS A 23 -15.35 -18.15 5.89
N MET A 24 -15.57 -16.94 5.38
CA MET A 24 -15.55 -15.71 6.16
C MET A 24 -16.97 -15.17 6.29
N HIS A 25 -17.45 -15.06 7.52
CA HIS A 25 -18.70 -14.37 7.84
C HIS A 25 -18.38 -12.95 8.27
N ILE A 26 -19.03 -11.96 7.65
CA ILE A 26 -18.81 -10.54 7.94
C ILE A 26 -20.15 -9.90 8.27
N GLU A 27 -20.16 -9.06 9.30
CA GLU A 27 -21.26 -8.17 9.62
C GLU A 27 -20.77 -6.72 9.50
N ILE A 28 -21.33 -5.99 8.54
CA ILE A 28 -20.95 -4.59 8.27
C ILE A 28 -21.72 -3.68 9.21
N THR A 29 -21.00 -2.77 9.86
CA THR A 29 -21.55 -1.80 10.81
C THR A 29 -21.46 -0.36 10.31
N GLU A 30 -20.46 -0.02 9.49
CA GLU A 30 -20.37 1.29 8.84
C GLU A 30 -19.84 1.14 7.40
N ASN A 31 -20.49 1.82 6.45
CA ASN A 31 -20.05 1.93 5.06
C ASN A 31 -20.33 3.37 4.57
N PRO A 32 -19.51 4.35 4.99
CA PRO A 32 -19.78 5.77 4.76
C PRO A 32 -19.86 6.16 3.29
N PHE A 33 -19.20 5.41 2.40
CA PHE A 33 -19.19 5.67 0.95
C PHE A 33 -20.18 4.78 0.19
N GLU A 34 -20.92 3.91 0.88
CA GLU A 34 -21.87 2.95 0.28
C GLU A 34 -21.25 2.06 -0.81
N LEU A 35 -19.95 1.79 -0.68
CA LEU A 35 -19.20 0.96 -1.64
C LEU A 35 -19.62 -0.50 -1.52
N GLU A 36 -19.65 -1.18 -2.66
CA GLU A 36 -19.93 -2.61 -2.68
C GLU A 36 -18.73 -3.39 -2.14
N VAL A 37 -18.98 -4.38 -1.28
CA VAL A 37 -17.92 -5.09 -0.54
C VAL A 37 -16.96 -5.82 -1.49
N GLN A 38 -17.51 -6.42 -2.54
CA GLN A 38 -16.77 -7.09 -3.60
C GLN A 38 -15.89 -6.15 -4.44
N GLU A 39 -16.04 -4.83 -4.31
CA GLU A 39 -15.17 -3.84 -4.94
C GLU A 39 -13.99 -3.45 -4.05
N LEU A 40 -14.10 -3.66 -2.73
CA LEU A 40 -13.05 -3.34 -1.77
C LEU A 40 -12.02 -4.47 -1.64
N PHE A 41 -12.50 -5.70 -1.55
CA PHE A 41 -11.63 -6.86 -1.36
C PHE A 41 -12.22 -8.18 -1.87
N GLN A 42 -11.35 -9.17 -2.03
CA GLN A 42 -11.68 -10.59 -2.15
C GLN A 42 -11.03 -11.37 -1.02
N MET A 43 -11.50 -12.59 -0.77
CA MET A 43 -10.85 -13.47 0.21
C MET A 43 -9.75 -14.31 -0.46
N ALA A 44 -8.70 -14.60 0.31
CA ALA A 44 -7.73 -15.62 -0.05
C ALA A 44 -7.21 -16.37 1.19
N ALA A 45 -6.67 -17.58 0.99
CA ALA A 45 -6.05 -18.37 2.03
C ALA A 45 -4.56 -18.07 2.12
N ARG A 46 -4.10 -17.68 3.30
CA ARG A 46 -2.69 -17.39 3.58
C ARG A 46 -1.95 -18.66 3.95
N ILE A 47 -0.70 -18.78 3.52
CA ILE A 47 0.24 -19.83 3.96
C ILE A 47 0.73 -19.47 5.38
N ASN A 48 -0.16 -19.58 6.36
CA ASN A 48 0.11 -19.30 7.77
C ASN A 48 -0.91 -20.03 8.67
N LYS A 49 -0.41 -20.84 9.62
CA LYS A 49 -1.28 -21.65 10.50
C LYS A 49 -2.07 -20.84 11.54
N LYS A 50 -1.58 -19.65 11.93
CA LYS A 50 -2.23 -18.79 12.95
C LYS A 50 -3.27 -17.83 12.35
N ARG A 51 -3.05 -17.39 11.11
CA ARG A 51 -3.97 -16.52 10.35
C ARG A 51 -4.09 -17.05 8.92
N SER A 52 -4.96 -18.02 8.72
CA SER A 52 -5.12 -18.79 7.48
C SER A 52 -5.90 -18.08 6.37
N PHE A 53 -6.33 -16.83 6.60
CA PHE A 53 -7.07 -16.02 5.63
C PHE A 53 -6.37 -14.68 5.40
N LEU A 54 -6.75 -14.02 4.30
CA LEU A 54 -6.34 -12.67 3.95
C LEU A 54 -7.50 -11.94 3.27
N PHE A 55 -7.69 -10.67 3.63
CA PHE A 55 -8.47 -9.72 2.85
C PHE A 55 -7.59 -9.16 1.74
N VAL A 56 -7.79 -9.64 0.51
CA VAL A 56 -7.04 -9.18 -0.65
C VAL A 56 -7.67 -7.90 -1.17
N SER A 57 -7.06 -6.76 -0.84
CA SER A 57 -7.53 -5.45 -1.32
C SER A 57 -7.52 -5.37 -2.85
N LYS A 58 -8.64 -4.92 -3.40
CA LYS A 58 -8.81 -4.55 -4.82
C LYS A 58 -8.49 -3.08 -5.09
N LEU A 59 -8.10 -2.34 -4.06
CA LEU A 59 -7.85 -0.90 -4.12
C LEU A 59 -6.36 -0.55 -4.14
N LEU A 60 -5.50 -1.38 -3.54
CA LEU A 60 -4.10 -1.03 -3.29
C LEU A 60 -3.13 -1.39 -4.43
N GLY A 61 -3.53 -2.30 -5.33
CA GLY A 61 -2.60 -2.82 -6.32
C GLY A 61 -1.52 -3.71 -5.71
N LYS A 62 -1.77 -4.40 -4.60
CA LYS A 62 -0.74 -5.27 -3.98
C LYS A 62 -0.75 -6.69 -4.54
N HIS A 63 -1.93 -7.30 -4.66
CA HIS A 63 -2.06 -8.67 -5.17
C HIS A 63 -2.87 -8.75 -6.47
N ILE A 64 -3.67 -7.72 -6.76
CA ILE A 64 -4.51 -7.64 -7.95
C ILE A 64 -4.06 -6.40 -8.73
N PRO A 65 -3.74 -6.51 -10.02
CA PRO A 65 -3.50 -5.33 -10.86
C PRO A 65 -4.70 -4.39 -10.86
N ILE A 66 -4.46 -3.10 -10.63
CA ILE A 66 -5.51 -2.06 -10.61
C ILE A 66 -5.25 -0.97 -11.63
N LYS A 67 -6.25 -0.14 -11.91
CA LYS A 67 -5.97 1.18 -12.48
C LYS A 67 -5.20 2.01 -11.45
N PRO A 68 -4.04 2.62 -11.80
CA PRO A 68 -3.23 3.35 -10.83
C PRO A 68 -3.98 4.53 -10.18
N GLN A 69 -4.93 5.15 -10.88
CA GLN A 69 -5.80 6.20 -10.35
C GLN A 69 -6.66 5.71 -9.18
N LEU A 70 -7.08 4.44 -9.16
CA LEU A 70 -7.85 3.85 -8.07
C LEU A 70 -7.04 3.76 -6.77
N GLY A 71 -5.76 3.37 -6.88
CA GLY A 71 -4.85 3.31 -5.74
C GLY A 71 -4.58 4.70 -5.16
N LEU A 72 -4.40 5.69 -6.03
CA LEU A 72 -4.28 7.08 -5.59
C LEU A 72 -5.58 7.58 -4.93
N TRP A 73 -6.72 7.41 -5.61
CA TRP A 73 -8.05 7.79 -5.11
C TRP A 73 -8.34 7.24 -3.71
N THR A 74 -7.87 6.02 -3.39
CA THR A 74 -8.13 5.39 -2.08
C THR A 74 -7.59 6.22 -0.91
N GLY A 75 -6.40 6.83 -1.06
CA GLY A 75 -5.86 7.75 -0.06
C GLY A 75 -6.71 9.02 0.10
N PHE A 76 -7.25 9.54 -1.01
CA PHE A 76 -8.11 10.73 -1.02
C PHE A 76 -9.50 10.46 -0.43
N ALA A 77 -10.08 9.28 -0.68
CA ALA A 77 -11.33 8.84 -0.08
C ALA A 77 -11.21 8.76 1.45
N LEU A 78 -10.10 8.22 1.95
CA LEU A 78 -9.79 8.21 3.39
C LEU A 78 -9.61 9.63 3.94
N ALA A 79 -8.98 10.55 3.18
CA ALA A 79 -8.81 11.93 3.60
C ALA A 79 -10.14 12.71 3.67
N ALA A 80 -11.04 12.51 2.70
CA ALA A 80 -12.39 13.06 2.76
C ALA A 80 -13.19 12.48 3.96
N ARG A 81 -13.02 11.19 4.28
CA ARG A 81 -13.61 10.61 5.49
C ARG A 81 -13.03 11.20 6.77
N TYR A 82 -11.71 11.41 6.79
CA TYR A 82 -11.04 12.10 7.89
C TYR A 82 -11.59 13.52 8.08
N GLU A 83 -11.79 14.28 7.00
CA GLU A 83 -12.40 15.62 7.04
C GLU A 83 -13.78 15.61 7.70
N GLU A 84 -14.65 14.67 7.31
CA GLU A 84 -15.98 14.53 7.90
C GLU A 84 -15.91 14.29 9.42
N LEU A 85 -15.02 13.41 9.86
CA LEU A 85 -14.87 13.08 11.28
C LEU A 85 -14.17 14.18 12.08
N LYS A 86 -13.26 14.95 11.45
CA LYS A 86 -12.54 16.05 12.08
C LYS A 86 -13.44 17.27 12.27
N THR A 87 -14.24 17.60 11.26
CA THR A 87 -15.08 18.82 11.23
C THR A 87 -16.50 18.59 11.74
N GLY A 88 -17.00 17.34 11.69
CA GLY A 88 -18.39 17.01 11.96
C GLY A 88 -19.36 17.41 10.84
N ALA A 89 -18.85 17.86 9.69
CA ALA A 89 -19.63 18.27 8.52
C ALA A 89 -19.49 17.27 7.37
N VAL A 90 -20.45 17.23 6.45
CA VAL A 90 -20.33 16.44 5.22
C VAL A 90 -19.26 17.08 4.34
N SER A 91 -18.32 16.27 3.86
CA SER A 91 -17.27 16.73 2.94
C SER A 91 -17.83 16.83 1.53
N SER A 92 -17.73 18.00 0.89
CA SER A 92 -18.05 18.15 -0.54
C SER A 92 -17.09 17.35 -1.43
N ASN A 93 -15.86 17.10 -0.95
CA ASN A 93 -14.88 16.31 -1.68
C ASN A 93 -15.31 14.85 -1.82
N LYS A 94 -16.07 14.32 -0.86
CA LYS A 94 -16.60 12.95 -0.92
C LYS A 94 -17.51 12.73 -2.13
N GLU A 95 -18.41 13.66 -2.42
CA GLU A 95 -19.33 13.53 -3.57
C GLU A 95 -18.55 13.53 -4.89
N ILE A 96 -17.58 14.43 -5.04
CA ILE A 96 -16.69 14.49 -6.22
C ILE A 96 -15.90 13.20 -6.39
N LEU A 97 -15.38 12.64 -5.29
CA LEU A 97 -14.64 11.37 -5.31
C LEU A 97 -15.53 10.18 -5.67
N LEU A 98 -16.79 10.15 -5.20
CA LEU A 98 -17.75 9.10 -5.57
C LEU A 98 -18.15 9.18 -7.04
N GLU A 99 -18.36 10.39 -7.58
CA GLU A 99 -18.63 10.59 -9.01
C GLU A 99 -17.46 10.06 -9.86
N ALA A 100 -16.22 10.41 -9.49
CA ALA A 100 -15.04 9.89 -10.16
C ALA A 100 -14.94 8.36 -10.05
N TYR A 101 -15.30 7.77 -8.91
CA TYR A 101 -15.24 6.32 -8.71
C TYR A 101 -16.23 5.56 -9.61
N TYR A 102 -17.48 6.03 -9.73
CA TYR A 102 -18.53 5.31 -10.47
C TYR A 102 -18.57 5.62 -11.97
N ASP A 103 -18.27 6.85 -12.39
CA ASP A 103 -18.40 7.23 -13.80
C ASP A 103 -17.15 6.88 -14.60
N ASN A 104 -15.98 7.33 -14.12
CA ASN A 104 -14.68 7.05 -14.74
C ASN A 104 -13.54 7.50 -13.83
N ILE A 105 -12.82 6.56 -13.20
CA ILE A 105 -11.71 6.86 -12.29
C ILE A 105 -10.60 7.72 -12.94
N ALA A 106 -10.55 7.81 -14.28
CA ALA A 106 -9.65 8.70 -14.99
C ALA A 106 -9.95 10.20 -14.78
N SER A 107 -11.15 10.57 -14.30
CA SER A 107 -11.49 11.96 -13.97
C SER A 107 -10.91 12.42 -12.63
N PHE A 108 -10.45 11.48 -11.79
CA PHE A 108 -9.81 11.75 -10.51
C PHE A 108 -8.61 12.71 -10.68
N ARG A 109 -8.53 13.68 -9.78
CA ARG A 109 -7.43 14.67 -9.72
C ARG A 109 -6.62 14.46 -8.45
N ASP A 110 -5.32 14.23 -8.61
CA ASP A 110 -4.37 14.16 -7.49
C ASP A 110 -3.92 15.57 -7.08
N GLU A 111 -4.86 16.33 -6.53
CA GLU A 111 -4.68 17.70 -6.04
C GLU A 111 -5.21 17.81 -4.61
N PRO A 112 -4.51 18.49 -3.68
CA PRO A 112 -4.90 18.52 -2.28
C PRO A 112 -6.36 18.97 -2.06
N ILE A 113 -7.09 18.22 -1.24
CA ILE A 113 -8.49 18.47 -0.90
C ILE A 113 -8.68 18.95 0.55
N ILE A 114 -7.68 18.77 1.41
CA ILE A 114 -7.68 19.21 2.81
C ILE A 114 -6.84 20.48 2.96
N ALA A 115 -7.53 21.57 3.26
CA ALA A 115 -6.91 22.86 3.52
C ALA A 115 -6.16 22.88 4.87
N LYS A 116 -5.16 23.75 4.97
CA LYS A 116 -4.30 23.89 6.18
C LYS A 116 -5.10 24.22 7.43
N GLU A 117 -6.17 24.99 7.25
CA GLU A 117 -7.09 25.44 8.29
C GLU A 117 -7.87 24.28 8.90
N ILE A 118 -8.03 23.18 8.15
CA ILE A 118 -8.66 21.95 8.62
C ILE A 118 -7.65 21.10 9.35
N ALA A 119 -6.47 20.88 8.76
CA ALA A 119 -5.45 20.02 9.34
C ALA A 119 -4.02 20.34 8.85
N ASN A 120 -3.06 20.14 9.74
CA ASN A 120 -1.63 20.09 9.45
C ASN A 120 -0.99 18.93 10.25
N PRO A 121 -1.22 17.66 9.85
CA PRO A 121 -0.78 16.50 10.60
C PRO A 121 0.66 16.08 10.29
N ILE A 122 1.18 15.17 11.12
CA ILE A 122 2.29 14.27 10.80
C ILE A 122 1.68 12.91 10.45
N ILE A 123 1.87 12.46 9.23
CA ILE A 123 1.28 11.22 8.69
C ILE A 123 2.35 10.14 8.66
N ILE A 124 2.04 8.97 9.20
CA ILE A 124 2.93 7.82 9.30
C ILE A 124 2.30 6.63 8.59
N GLY A 125 2.86 6.25 7.43
CA GLY A 125 2.46 5.02 6.72
C GLY A 125 3.18 3.79 7.24
N PHE A 126 2.50 2.64 7.33
CA PHE A 126 3.14 1.40 7.77
C PHE A 126 3.66 0.53 6.62
N ALA A 127 4.94 0.17 6.70
CA ALA A 127 5.54 -0.76 5.77
C ALA A 127 5.06 -2.20 5.99
N GLU A 128 4.87 -2.99 4.95
CA GLU A 128 5.11 -2.63 3.55
C GLU A 128 3.87 -2.02 2.90
N THR A 129 2.69 -2.55 3.26
CA THR A 129 1.44 -2.41 2.51
C THR A 129 0.91 -0.98 2.44
N ALA A 130 1.07 -0.19 3.49
CA ALA A 130 0.50 1.14 3.59
C ALA A 130 1.50 2.26 3.27
N THR A 131 2.66 1.95 2.70
CA THR A 131 3.62 2.96 2.20
C THR A 131 2.98 3.83 1.11
N ALA A 132 2.45 3.21 0.06
CA ALA A 132 1.74 3.91 -1.02
C ALA A 132 0.41 4.51 -0.57
N LEU A 133 -0.35 3.79 0.27
CA LEU A 133 -1.61 4.30 0.80
C LEU A 133 -1.40 5.55 1.64
N GLY A 134 -0.43 5.53 2.57
CA GLY A 134 -0.06 6.64 3.42
C GLY A 134 0.45 7.84 2.62
N HIS A 135 1.27 7.60 1.60
CA HIS A 135 1.74 8.66 0.72
C HIS A 135 0.57 9.27 -0.08
N SER A 136 -0.34 8.45 -0.62
CA SER A 136 -1.52 8.98 -1.31
C SER A 136 -2.47 9.73 -0.37
N PHE A 137 -2.64 9.26 0.86
CA PHE A 137 -3.39 9.98 1.89
C PHE A 137 -2.72 11.32 2.21
N TYR A 138 -1.38 11.36 2.34
CA TYR A 138 -0.60 12.58 2.53
C TYR A 138 -0.82 13.61 1.42
N ARG A 139 -0.85 13.17 0.16
CA ARG A 139 -1.11 14.03 -1.01
C ARG A 139 -2.43 14.79 -0.95
N ALA A 140 -3.42 14.28 -0.23
CA ALA A 140 -4.69 14.95 -0.05
C ALA A 140 -4.60 16.21 0.82
N PHE A 141 -3.49 16.45 1.53
CA PHE A 141 -3.32 17.59 2.42
C PHE A 141 -2.47 18.67 1.77
N SER A 142 -2.95 19.92 1.84
CA SER A 142 -2.17 21.07 1.38
C SER A 142 -0.94 21.32 2.27
N HIS A 143 -1.02 20.92 3.54
CA HIS A 143 0.07 21.03 4.52
C HIS A 143 0.05 19.81 5.43
N ALA A 144 1.15 19.05 5.42
CA ALA A 144 1.41 17.94 6.34
C ALA A 144 2.89 17.58 6.28
N SER A 145 3.36 16.80 7.24
CA SER A 145 4.60 16.04 7.11
C SER A 145 4.26 14.56 6.91
N PHE A 146 5.04 13.83 6.10
CA PHE A 146 4.82 12.41 5.88
C PHE A 146 6.10 11.62 6.00
N PHE A 147 6.04 10.47 6.66
CA PHE A 147 7.03 9.43 6.50
C PHE A 147 6.37 8.05 6.56
N HIS A 148 7.10 7.02 6.14
CA HIS A 148 6.66 5.65 6.38
C HIS A 148 7.72 4.87 7.17
N THR A 149 7.25 3.88 7.91
CA THR A 149 8.17 2.91 8.53
C THR A 149 8.82 2.06 7.44
N THR A 150 9.92 1.40 7.77
CA THR A 150 10.62 0.50 6.85
C THR A 150 11.17 -0.73 7.58
N ARG A 151 11.31 -1.84 6.88
CA ARG A 151 11.98 -3.04 7.37
C ARG A 151 13.49 -3.02 7.08
N GLU A 152 13.97 -2.09 6.26
CA GLU A 152 15.38 -1.99 5.88
C GLU A 152 16.26 -1.44 7.01
N VAL A 153 17.52 -1.88 7.02
CA VAL A 153 18.57 -1.35 7.90
C VAL A 153 19.41 -0.36 7.11
N VAL A 154 19.25 0.94 7.40
CA VAL A 154 20.01 2.02 6.75
C VAL A 154 21.30 2.27 7.53
N ASP A 155 22.43 2.28 6.83
CA ASP A 155 23.74 2.53 7.44
C ASP A 155 23.85 3.97 7.94
N GLY A 156 24.40 4.14 9.15
CA GLY A 156 24.74 5.47 9.68
C GLY A 156 23.54 6.29 10.17
N MET A 157 22.35 5.70 10.24
CA MET A 157 21.17 6.33 10.83
C MET A 157 20.60 5.46 11.95
N ASP A 158 20.35 6.07 13.09
CA ASP A 158 19.62 5.44 14.17
C ASP A 158 18.11 5.59 13.94
N SER A 159 17.37 4.50 14.17
CA SER A 159 15.91 4.54 14.11
C SER A 159 15.38 5.27 15.35
N ILE A 160 14.72 6.42 15.15
CA ILE A 160 14.19 7.25 16.26
C ILE A 160 13.07 6.53 17.00
N ILE A 161 12.30 5.73 16.27
CA ILE A 161 11.28 4.86 16.82
C ILE A 161 11.40 3.48 16.18
N SER A 162 11.57 2.46 17.02
CA SER A 162 11.55 1.06 16.60
C SER A 162 10.31 0.44 17.21
N PHE A 163 9.36 0.02 16.36
CA PHE A 163 8.15 -0.66 16.81
C PHE A 163 8.33 -2.17 16.63
N GLU A 164 8.06 -2.93 17.69
CA GLU A 164 8.01 -4.40 17.64
C GLU A 164 6.56 -4.86 17.55
N GLU A 165 6.19 -5.58 16.49
CA GLU A 165 4.87 -6.21 16.40
C GLU A 165 4.80 -7.45 17.29
N GLU A 166 3.76 -7.56 18.15
CA GLU A 166 3.59 -8.65 19.12
C GLU A 166 3.48 -10.07 18.50
N HIS A 167 3.39 -10.21 17.17
CA HIS A 167 3.12 -11.49 16.50
C HIS A 167 4.01 -11.83 15.28
N SER A 168 5.25 -11.36 15.20
CA SER A 168 6.21 -11.97 14.28
C SER A 168 7.64 -11.99 14.80
N HIS A 169 8.26 -13.18 14.78
CA HIS A 169 9.57 -13.48 15.36
C HIS A 169 10.79 -12.80 14.68
N ALA A 170 10.65 -11.74 13.85
CA ALA A 170 11.84 -11.13 13.21
C ALA A 170 11.72 -9.73 12.54
N THR A 171 10.66 -8.92 12.62
CA THR A 171 10.64 -7.65 11.85
C THR A 171 10.20 -6.42 12.65
N SER A 172 11.17 -5.72 13.22
CA SER A 172 11.00 -4.36 13.75
C SER A 172 10.71 -3.36 12.62
N HIS A 173 9.67 -2.55 12.77
CA HIS A 173 9.47 -1.36 11.94
C HIS A 173 10.44 -0.26 12.38
N ARG A 174 11.14 0.35 11.43
CA ARG A 174 12.13 1.41 11.68
C ARG A 174 11.71 2.74 11.05
N CYS A 175 12.15 3.83 11.64
CA CYS A 175 11.86 5.21 11.20
C CYS A 175 13.15 6.02 11.12
N TYR A 176 13.51 6.47 9.93
CA TYR A 176 14.75 7.23 9.65
C TYR A 176 14.45 8.68 9.31
N ILE A 177 13.83 9.40 10.24
CA ILE A 177 13.52 10.84 10.11
C ILE A 177 14.41 11.67 11.04
N ASP A 178 14.36 12.99 10.91
CA ASP A 178 14.84 13.90 11.95
C ASP A 178 13.84 13.96 13.12
N ALA A 179 14.33 13.90 14.36
CA ALA A 179 13.51 13.97 15.58
C ALA A 179 12.63 15.23 15.62
N THR A 180 13.13 16.33 15.07
CA THR A 180 12.42 17.62 15.01
C THR A 180 11.11 17.54 14.23
N MET A 181 10.96 16.56 13.33
CA MET A 181 9.68 16.33 12.63
C MET A 181 8.57 15.91 13.61
N LEU A 182 8.92 15.16 14.67
CA LEU A 182 8.01 14.70 15.71
C LEU A 182 7.96 15.63 16.93
N ASP A 183 8.96 16.48 17.13
CA ASP A 183 9.04 17.46 18.23
C ASP A 183 8.12 18.67 17.98
N THR A 184 6.83 18.37 17.82
CA THR A 184 5.75 19.35 17.66
C THR A 184 4.51 18.83 18.38
N GLN A 185 3.52 19.70 18.61
CA GLN A 185 2.22 19.30 19.17
C GLN A 185 1.19 18.95 18.08
N ARG A 186 1.62 18.79 16.82
CA ARG A 186 0.73 18.47 15.70
C ARG A 186 0.15 17.06 15.88
N GLU A 187 -1.06 16.87 15.37
CA GLU A 187 -1.71 15.57 15.33
C GLU A 187 -0.85 14.54 14.58
N VAL A 188 -0.80 13.31 15.10
CA VAL A 188 -0.20 12.18 14.40
C VAL A 188 -1.29 11.30 13.80
N ILE A 189 -1.18 11.03 12.51
CA ILE A 189 -2.07 10.14 11.79
C ILE A 189 -1.30 8.87 11.40
N LEU A 190 -1.76 7.72 11.88
CA LEU A 190 -1.23 6.40 11.56
C LEU A 190 -2.04 5.78 10.44
N VAL A 191 -1.41 5.37 9.34
CA VAL A 191 -2.08 4.81 8.16
C VAL A 191 -1.67 3.36 7.95
N ASP A 192 -2.65 2.48 7.92
CA ASP A 192 -2.51 1.06 7.60
C ASP A 192 -3.55 0.62 6.55
N ASP A 193 -3.47 -0.60 6.02
CA ASP A 193 -4.51 -1.14 5.13
C ASP A 193 -5.72 -1.71 5.89
N GLU A 194 -5.47 -2.40 7.00
CA GLU A 194 -6.48 -3.09 7.79
C GLU A 194 -6.27 -2.90 9.30
N LEU A 195 -7.34 -2.62 10.04
CA LEU A 195 -7.32 -2.54 11.50
C LEU A 195 -8.06 -3.73 12.12
N THR A 196 -7.37 -4.55 12.92
CA THR A 196 -7.95 -5.79 13.52
C THR A 196 -8.02 -5.77 15.04
N THR A 197 -6.88 -5.84 15.73
CA THR A 197 -6.82 -5.73 17.20
C THR A 197 -6.61 -4.30 17.66
N GLY A 198 -5.97 -3.49 16.82
CA GLY A 198 -5.54 -2.13 17.17
C GLY A 198 -4.31 -2.08 18.07
N ASN A 199 -3.71 -3.21 18.45
CA ASN A 199 -2.53 -3.26 19.32
C ASN A 199 -1.35 -2.49 18.72
N THR A 200 -1.09 -2.64 17.42
CA THR A 200 -0.03 -1.91 16.71
C THR A 200 -0.19 -0.40 16.90
N ALA A 201 -1.39 0.14 16.65
CA ALA A 201 -1.67 1.56 16.86
C ALA A 201 -1.53 1.97 18.34
N ILE A 202 -2.01 1.15 19.28
CA ILE A 202 -1.89 1.43 20.73
C ILE A 202 -0.42 1.53 21.14
N ASN A 203 0.42 0.56 20.76
CA ASN A 203 1.83 0.52 21.11
C ASN A 203 2.57 1.72 20.52
N ILE A 204 2.29 2.04 19.25
CA ILE A 204 2.86 3.20 18.56
C ILE A 204 2.47 4.50 19.28
N ILE A 205 1.19 4.68 19.60
CA ILE A 205 0.71 5.86 20.33
C ILE A 205 1.43 5.99 21.67
N ARG A 206 1.62 4.89 22.42
CA ARG A 206 2.35 4.92 23.71
C ARG A 206 3.80 5.35 23.54
N ASP A 207 4.51 4.77 22.58
CA ASP A 207 5.92 5.09 22.31
C ASP A 207 6.09 6.56 21.91
N ILE A 208 5.20 7.02 21.05
CA ILE A 208 5.15 8.41 20.59
C ILE A 208 4.81 9.34 21.76
N GLN A 209 3.84 9.00 22.62
CA GLN A 209 3.48 9.78 23.81
C GLN A 209 4.59 9.87 24.85
N ALA A 210 5.34 8.79 25.06
CA ALA A 210 6.43 8.76 26.02
C ALA A 210 7.58 9.70 25.63
N LYS A 211 7.82 9.91 24.32
CA LYS A 211 8.94 10.70 23.80
C LYS A 211 8.55 12.11 23.38
N TYR A 212 7.41 12.27 22.71
CA TYR A 212 6.88 13.58 22.36
C TYR A 212 5.37 13.63 22.64
N PRO A 213 4.92 14.07 23.81
CA PRO A 213 3.50 14.06 24.13
C PRO A 213 2.71 14.99 23.21
N ARG A 214 1.47 14.60 22.85
CA ARG A 214 0.50 15.38 22.07
C ARG A 214 -0.93 14.97 22.42
N THR A 215 -1.91 15.77 22.03
CA THR A 215 -3.32 15.59 22.45
C THR A 215 -4.17 14.82 21.46
N GLU A 216 -3.75 14.71 20.21
CA GLU A 216 -4.56 14.15 19.13
C GLU A 216 -3.81 13.11 18.30
N TYR A 217 -4.50 12.01 18.06
CA TYR A 217 -4.09 10.95 17.15
C TYR A 217 -5.27 10.54 16.27
N THR A 218 -4.96 10.08 15.06
CA THR A 218 -5.92 9.41 14.19
C THR A 218 -5.32 8.11 13.66
N VAL A 219 -6.13 7.05 13.62
CA VAL A 219 -5.80 5.78 12.97
C VAL A 219 -6.66 5.64 11.73
N VAL A 220 -6.03 5.47 10.58
CA VAL A 220 -6.67 5.38 9.26
C VAL A 220 -6.43 3.99 8.70
N SER A 221 -7.50 3.32 8.26
CA SER A 221 -7.40 2.06 7.51
C SER A 221 -8.46 1.97 6.43
N ILE A 222 -8.25 1.16 5.38
CA ILE A 222 -9.33 0.90 4.41
C ILE A 222 -10.44 0.12 5.11
N LEU A 223 -10.05 -0.94 5.82
CA LEU A 223 -10.94 -1.85 6.53
C LEU A 223 -10.72 -1.74 8.04
N ASP A 224 -11.80 -1.62 8.82
CA ASP A 224 -11.77 -1.71 10.28
C ASP A 224 -12.62 -2.89 10.75
N TRP A 225 -11.96 -3.92 11.27
CA TRP A 225 -12.53 -5.18 11.71
C TRP A 225 -12.50 -5.38 13.22
N ARG A 226 -12.26 -4.31 13.99
CA ARG A 226 -12.16 -4.43 15.45
C ARG A 226 -13.46 -4.94 16.06
N SER A 227 -13.32 -5.92 16.94
CA SER A 227 -14.39 -6.31 17.85
C SER A 227 -14.70 -5.17 18.83
N LYS A 228 -15.87 -5.22 19.48
CA LYS A 228 -16.24 -4.27 20.55
C LYS A 228 -15.21 -4.22 21.68
N GLU A 229 -14.58 -5.36 21.99
CA GLU A 229 -13.50 -5.44 22.98
C GLU A 229 -12.25 -4.66 22.52
N ASN A 230 -11.85 -4.83 21.26
CA ASN A 230 -10.69 -4.13 20.71
C ASN A 230 -10.94 -2.62 20.56
N GLU A 231 -12.16 -2.20 20.23
CA GLU A 231 -12.54 -0.78 20.30
C GLU A 231 -12.43 -0.22 21.73
N ALA A 232 -12.84 -1.00 22.74
CA ALA A 232 -12.77 -0.60 24.15
C ALA A 232 -11.33 -0.43 24.63
N LYS A 233 -10.36 -1.20 24.11
CA LYS A 233 -8.94 -1.01 24.41
C LYS A 233 -8.44 0.37 24.01
N LEU A 234 -8.81 0.85 22.81
CA LEU A 234 -8.42 2.18 22.35
C LEU A 234 -9.15 3.30 23.11
N LYS A 235 -10.39 3.08 23.54
CA LYS A 235 -11.10 4.01 24.45
C LYS A 235 -10.42 4.09 25.83
N SER A 236 -9.95 2.95 26.35
CA SER A 236 -9.21 2.90 27.62
C SER A 236 -7.88 3.65 27.51
N LEU A 237 -7.16 3.50 26.39
CA LEU A 237 -5.94 4.27 26.10
C LEU A 237 -6.20 5.79 26.11
N GLN A 238 -7.29 6.24 25.49
CA GLN A 238 -7.68 7.66 25.46
C GLN A 238 -7.90 8.22 26.87
N GLN A 239 -8.60 7.46 27.72
CA GLN A 239 -8.85 7.85 29.12
C GLN A 239 -7.58 7.87 29.95
N GLU A 240 -6.74 6.84 29.79
CA GLU A 240 -5.47 6.71 30.51
C GLU A 240 -4.50 7.86 30.19
N LEU A 241 -4.36 8.19 28.91
CA LEU A 241 -3.38 9.18 28.44
C LEU A 241 -3.95 10.61 28.32
N GLY A 242 -5.26 10.79 28.55
CA GLY A 242 -5.91 12.09 28.42
C GLY A 242 -5.87 12.65 26.99
N ILE A 243 -6.03 11.79 25.98
CA ILE A 243 -5.93 12.14 24.55
C ILE A 243 -7.18 11.80 23.78
N THR A 244 -7.27 12.36 22.56
CA THR A 244 -8.26 11.97 21.56
C THR A 244 -7.63 11.05 20.53
N VAL A 245 -8.25 9.91 20.27
CA VAL A 245 -7.89 9.00 19.18
C VAL A 245 -9.09 8.78 18.27
N ARG A 246 -9.03 9.28 17.03
CA ARG A 246 -10.06 9.06 16.00
C ARG A 246 -9.72 7.83 15.17
N CYS A 247 -10.75 7.15 14.65
CA CYS A 247 -10.58 6.05 13.71
C CYS A 247 -11.33 6.37 12.42
N VAL A 248 -10.62 6.28 11.29
CA VAL A 248 -11.11 6.59 9.95
C VAL A 248 -11.07 5.29 9.15
N SER A 249 -12.20 4.88 8.56
CA SER A 249 -12.21 3.78 7.60
C SER A 249 -13.23 3.96 6.47
N LEU A 250 -13.00 3.26 5.35
CA LEU A 250 -13.95 3.19 4.24
C LEU A 250 -15.02 2.11 4.47
N LEU A 251 -14.65 1.04 5.18
CA LEU A 251 -15.57 0.01 5.61
C LEU A 251 -15.26 -0.41 7.05
N LYS A 252 -16.30 -0.61 7.85
CA LYS A 252 -16.19 -1.13 9.21
C LYS A 252 -17.15 -2.27 9.43
N GLY A 253 -16.70 -3.27 10.17
CA GLY A 253 -17.54 -4.38 10.58
C GLY A 253 -16.85 -5.30 11.57
N VAL A 254 -17.42 -6.48 11.73
CA VAL A 254 -16.81 -7.59 12.46
C VAL A 254 -16.81 -8.83 11.58
N PHE A 255 -15.85 -9.72 11.79
CA PHE A 255 -15.80 -10.98 11.06
C PHE A 255 -15.71 -12.18 11.99
N GLN A 256 -16.11 -13.33 11.45
CA GLN A 256 -15.93 -14.65 12.05
C GLN A 256 -15.47 -15.62 10.96
N LEU A 257 -14.36 -16.30 11.20
CA LEU A 257 -13.87 -17.36 10.34
C LEU A 257 -14.57 -18.68 10.73
N ASP A 258 -15.11 -19.38 9.73
CA ASP A 258 -15.68 -20.71 9.88
C ASP A 258 -14.92 -21.73 9.03
N GLY A 259 -14.82 -22.95 9.54
CA GLY A 259 -14.05 -24.04 8.93
C GLY A 259 -12.55 -24.00 9.22
N VAL A 260 -11.84 -24.99 8.69
CA VAL A 260 -10.39 -25.16 8.82
C VAL A 260 -9.78 -25.42 7.46
N LEU A 261 -8.57 -24.91 7.27
CA LEU A 261 -7.79 -25.16 6.07
C LEU A 261 -7.30 -26.62 6.09
N GLN A 262 -7.82 -27.46 5.20
CA GLN A 262 -7.46 -28.88 5.09
C GLN A 262 -6.94 -29.21 3.70
N ASN A 263 -5.98 -30.17 3.62
CA ASN A 263 -5.49 -30.80 2.39
C ASN A 263 -5.29 -29.85 1.21
N ILE A 264 -4.28 -28.97 1.32
CA ILE A 264 -3.90 -28.14 0.19
C ILE A 264 -2.85 -28.89 -0.63
N CYS A 265 -3.18 -29.20 -1.87
CA CYS A 265 -2.17 -29.46 -2.88
C CYS A 265 -1.55 -28.12 -3.28
N ASP A 266 -0.23 -28.04 -3.29
CA ASP A 266 0.45 -26.89 -3.87
C ASP A 266 0.10 -26.84 -5.37
N GLU A 267 -0.89 -26.02 -5.75
CA GLU A 267 -1.12 -25.71 -7.16
C GLU A 267 0.14 -24.97 -7.65
N GLN A 268 0.79 -25.59 -8.63
CA GLN A 268 2.10 -25.19 -9.15
C GLN A 268 2.07 -23.74 -9.66
N GLU A 269 3.23 -23.06 -9.62
CA GLU A 269 3.40 -21.76 -10.26
C GLU A 269 2.83 -21.78 -11.69
N ALA A 270 1.92 -20.86 -11.99
CA ALA A 270 1.35 -20.71 -13.32
C ALA A 270 2.33 -19.95 -14.23
N THR A 271 3.54 -20.49 -14.39
CA THR A 271 4.48 -20.02 -15.43
C THR A 271 4.62 -21.12 -16.46
N GLY A 272 3.97 -20.91 -17.61
CA GLY A 272 4.33 -21.67 -18.81
C GLY A 272 5.77 -21.32 -19.17
N ILE A 273 6.58 -22.33 -19.52
CA ILE A 273 7.90 -22.09 -20.12
C ILE A 273 7.64 -21.44 -21.49
N SER A 274 7.70 -20.12 -21.56
CA SER A 274 7.68 -19.40 -22.83
C SER A 274 9.05 -19.57 -23.48
N THR A 275 9.08 -20.15 -24.67
CA THR A 275 10.29 -20.26 -25.50
C THR A 275 10.52 -19.00 -26.35
N ASN A 276 9.61 -18.03 -26.28
CA ASN A 276 9.74 -16.77 -27.02
C ASN A 276 10.73 -15.84 -26.32
N LYS A 277 11.68 -15.31 -27.09
CA LYS A 277 12.65 -14.33 -26.61
C LYS A 277 11.92 -13.02 -26.29
N VAL A 278 11.81 -12.69 -25.01
CA VAL A 278 11.26 -11.42 -24.52
C VAL A 278 12.35 -10.34 -24.60
N GLU A 279 12.01 -9.18 -25.15
CA GLU A 279 12.92 -8.03 -25.17
C GLU A 279 13.08 -7.48 -23.75
N THR A 280 14.31 -7.27 -23.28
CA THR A 280 14.56 -6.64 -21.97
C THR A 280 15.32 -5.34 -22.17
N GLU A 281 14.78 -4.23 -21.67
CA GLU A 281 15.43 -2.91 -21.69
C GLU A 281 15.69 -2.44 -20.25
N TYR A 282 16.91 -1.99 -19.97
CA TYR A 282 17.25 -1.37 -18.69
C TYR A 282 17.21 0.15 -18.82
N ILE A 283 16.43 0.81 -17.97
CA ILE A 283 16.13 2.23 -18.04
C ILE A 283 16.53 2.89 -16.72
N SER A 284 17.35 3.94 -16.79
CA SER A 284 17.68 4.78 -15.64
C SER A 284 16.86 6.06 -15.69
N LEU A 285 16.30 6.46 -14.55
CA LEU A 285 15.65 7.76 -14.37
C LEU A 285 16.57 8.82 -13.76
N ASN A 286 17.87 8.56 -13.67
CA ASN A 286 18.84 9.47 -13.02
C ASN A 286 18.82 10.89 -13.57
N GLU A 287 18.54 11.08 -14.87
CA GLU A 287 18.44 12.42 -15.45
C GLU A 287 17.35 13.27 -14.78
N PHE A 288 16.27 12.63 -14.31
CA PHE A 288 15.14 13.23 -13.62
C PHE A 288 15.33 13.28 -12.10
N THR A 289 16.02 12.30 -11.51
CA THR A 289 16.08 12.11 -10.05
C THR A 289 17.38 12.61 -9.41
N LYS A 290 18.42 12.96 -10.18
CA LYS A 290 19.76 13.34 -9.66
C LYS A 290 19.78 14.37 -8.54
N ASP A 291 18.83 15.30 -8.54
CA ASP A 291 18.74 16.38 -7.55
C ASP A 291 17.95 15.99 -6.29
N ASN A 292 17.42 14.76 -6.23
CA ASN A 292 16.59 14.21 -5.15
C ASN A 292 17.20 12.93 -4.56
N LEU A 293 18.54 12.81 -4.57
CA LEU A 293 19.25 11.63 -4.09
C LEU A 293 19.83 11.85 -2.69
N LEU A 294 19.62 10.88 -1.81
CA LEU A 294 20.17 10.86 -0.45
C LEU A 294 21.34 9.88 -0.38
N PRO A 295 22.51 10.27 0.16
CA PRO A 295 23.75 9.49 0.13
C PRO A 295 23.78 8.37 1.19
N PHE A 296 22.62 7.78 1.50
CA PHE A 296 22.52 6.68 2.45
C PHE A 296 22.67 5.33 1.75
N SER A 297 23.20 4.34 2.47
CA SER A 297 23.32 2.96 2.02
C SER A 297 22.52 2.04 2.93
N SER A 298 22.30 0.79 2.52
CA SER A 298 21.69 -0.22 3.40
C SER A 298 22.34 -1.57 3.29
N ARG A 299 21.98 -2.44 4.23
CA ARG A 299 22.42 -3.84 4.27
C ARG A 299 21.24 -4.80 4.19
N THR A 300 21.46 -5.88 3.46
CA THR A 300 20.59 -7.06 3.47
C THR A 300 20.72 -7.80 4.80
N MET A 301 19.82 -8.75 5.05
CA MET A 301 19.91 -9.64 6.22
C MET A 301 21.17 -10.51 6.21
N LEU A 302 21.73 -10.77 5.02
CA LEU A 302 23.00 -11.47 4.82
C LEU A 302 24.23 -10.56 4.97
N GLY A 303 24.03 -9.26 5.25
CA GLY A 303 25.10 -8.28 5.45
C GLY A 303 25.68 -7.70 4.15
N GLU A 304 25.10 -8.01 2.99
CA GLU A 304 25.51 -7.41 1.72
C GLU A 304 25.10 -5.94 1.69
N ARG A 305 26.02 -5.06 1.28
CA ARG A 305 25.80 -3.62 1.29
C ARG A 305 25.43 -3.10 -0.10
N ASN A 306 24.31 -2.41 -0.21
CA ASN A 306 23.95 -1.64 -1.41
C ASN A 306 24.39 -0.17 -1.23
N GLN A 307 25.33 0.28 -2.05
CA GLN A 307 25.90 1.64 -1.98
C GLN A 307 25.18 2.66 -2.87
N ASN A 308 24.20 2.23 -3.69
CA ASN A 308 23.44 3.16 -4.49
C ASN A 308 22.58 4.06 -3.58
N PRO A 309 22.49 5.37 -3.88
CA PRO A 309 21.79 6.33 -3.04
C PRO A 309 20.29 6.03 -3.00
N TYR A 310 19.64 6.44 -1.91
CA TYR A 310 18.18 6.42 -1.80
C TYR A 310 17.56 7.61 -2.51
N LEU A 311 16.27 7.50 -2.81
CA LEU A 311 15.49 8.59 -3.38
C LEU A 311 14.74 9.34 -2.26
N GLU A 312 14.93 10.66 -2.21
CA GLU A 312 14.36 11.52 -1.17
C GLU A 312 12.83 11.46 -1.16
N ASN A 313 12.20 11.50 -2.34
CA ASN A 313 10.76 11.66 -2.48
C ASN A 313 9.94 10.38 -2.19
N THR A 314 10.55 9.31 -1.65
CA THR A 314 9.83 8.07 -1.32
C THR A 314 8.95 8.19 -0.09
N GLY A 315 9.30 9.09 0.83
CA GLY A 315 8.69 9.18 2.15
C GLY A 315 9.48 8.47 3.24
N ARG A 316 10.51 7.68 2.90
CA ARG A 316 11.26 6.90 3.89
C ARG A 316 12.02 7.77 4.90
N PHE A 317 12.51 8.93 4.44
CA PHE A 317 13.34 9.86 5.21
C PHE A 317 12.59 11.13 5.65
N GLY A 318 11.26 11.15 5.48
CA GLY A 318 10.43 12.30 5.80
C GLY A 318 10.24 13.28 4.64
N LEU A 319 9.01 13.73 4.45
CA LEU A 319 8.59 14.73 3.47
C LEU A 319 7.85 15.85 4.17
N ASN A 320 8.08 17.07 3.71
CA ASN A 320 7.34 18.27 4.11
C ASN A 320 6.65 18.96 2.92
N SER A 321 7.06 18.62 1.69
CA SER A 321 6.40 19.03 0.46
C SER A 321 5.81 17.81 -0.23
N SER A 322 4.58 17.97 -0.71
CA SER A 322 3.83 16.90 -1.35
C SER A 322 4.05 16.85 -2.86
N GLU A 323 4.79 17.80 -3.45
CA GLU A 323 5.04 17.87 -4.89
C GLU A 323 6.32 17.11 -5.26
N ILE A 324 6.23 16.23 -6.27
CA ILE A 324 7.36 15.49 -6.83
C ILE A 324 7.48 15.87 -8.31
N GLY A 325 8.17 17.00 -8.57
CA GLY A 325 8.18 17.65 -9.88
C GLY A 325 8.59 16.73 -11.02
N TRP A 326 9.64 15.91 -10.81
CA TRP A 326 10.26 15.09 -11.85
C TRP A 326 9.42 13.90 -12.36
N VAL A 327 8.39 13.50 -11.61
CA VAL A 327 7.60 12.30 -11.92
C VAL A 327 6.82 12.45 -13.23
N LYS A 328 6.42 13.67 -13.58
CA LYS A 328 5.67 13.95 -14.81
C LYS A 328 6.56 13.77 -16.04
N GLU A 329 7.78 14.30 -16.03
CA GLU A 329 8.76 14.14 -17.11
C GLU A 329 9.18 12.67 -17.26
N ALA A 330 9.44 11.99 -16.13
CA ALA A 330 9.77 10.56 -16.15
C ALA A 330 8.62 9.72 -16.73
N ALA A 331 7.37 10.00 -16.38
CA ALA A 331 6.21 9.31 -16.97
C ALA A 331 6.08 9.57 -18.47
N SER A 332 6.30 10.81 -18.92
CA SER A 332 6.29 11.14 -20.35
C SER A 332 7.38 10.38 -21.12
N PHE A 333 8.59 10.30 -20.56
CA PHE A 333 9.70 9.53 -21.12
C PHE A 333 9.37 8.03 -21.19
N LEU A 334 8.88 7.43 -20.09
CA LEU A 334 8.54 6.01 -20.05
C LEU A 334 7.35 5.66 -20.95
N THR A 335 6.42 6.59 -21.16
CA THR A 335 5.31 6.40 -22.13
C THR A 335 5.84 6.13 -23.54
N GLN A 336 6.92 6.79 -23.95
CA GLN A 336 7.54 6.58 -25.26
C GLN A 336 8.23 5.20 -25.40
N LYS A 337 8.45 4.50 -24.28
CA LYS A 337 9.06 3.16 -24.22
C LYS A 337 8.02 2.04 -24.24
N ARG A 338 6.74 2.39 -24.07
CA ARG A 338 5.63 1.43 -24.10
C ARG A 338 5.52 0.78 -25.47
N ILE A 339 5.11 -0.49 -25.49
CA ILE A 339 4.69 -1.18 -26.70
C ILE A 339 3.23 -1.63 -26.57
N GLY A 340 2.46 -1.53 -27.65
CA GLY A 340 1.05 -1.92 -27.64
C GLY A 340 0.17 -0.99 -26.80
N ASN A 341 -0.92 -1.55 -26.26
CA ASN A 341 -1.96 -0.78 -25.57
C ASN A 341 -2.07 -1.11 -24.08
N GLN A 342 -1.65 -2.30 -23.66
CA GLN A 342 -1.85 -2.78 -22.29
C GLN A 342 -0.50 -2.92 -21.59
N THR A 343 -0.25 -2.09 -20.58
CA THR A 343 1.02 -2.04 -19.85
C THR A 343 0.79 -2.35 -18.37
N LEU A 344 1.64 -3.20 -17.78
CA LEU A 344 1.67 -3.42 -16.33
C LEU A 344 2.88 -2.72 -15.71
N SER A 345 2.66 -1.82 -14.77
CA SER A 345 3.69 -1.21 -13.93
C SER A 345 3.77 -1.91 -12.58
N ILE A 346 4.96 -2.33 -12.16
CA ILE A 346 5.20 -3.11 -10.96
C ILE A 346 6.15 -2.34 -10.03
N GLY A 347 5.67 -1.91 -8.86
CA GLY A 347 6.55 -1.46 -7.77
C GLY A 347 7.14 -2.65 -6.99
N THR A 348 8.30 -2.48 -6.35
CA THR A 348 8.96 -3.56 -5.60
C THR A 348 9.02 -3.27 -4.11
N GLY A 349 8.49 -4.20 -3.30
CA GLY A 349 8.49 -4.10 -1.84
C GLY A 349 7.87 -2.79 -1.35
N GLU A 350 8.65 -1.97 -0.67
CA GLU A 350 8.21 -0.66 -0.13
C GLU A 350 8.19 0.47 -1.19
N PHE A 351 8.80 0.26 -2.37
CA PHE A 351 8.86 1.24 -3.45
C PHE A 351 7.58 1.18 -4.31
N MET A 352 6.47 1.64 -3.73
CA MET A 352 5.13 1.49 -4.32
C MET A 352 4.55 2.81 -4.88
N TYR A 353 4.62 3.90 -4.11
CA TYR A 353 3.91 5.14 -4.44
C TYR A 353 4.39 5.76 -5.76
N ILE A 354 5.71 5.92 -5.91
CA ILE A 354 6.30 6.58 -7.09
C ILE A 354 6.00 5.78 -8.37
N PRO A 355 6.21 4.45 -8.42
CA PRO A 355 5.80 3.64 -9.58
C PRO A 355 4.30 3.75 -9.90
N MET A 356 3.43 3.73 -8.88
CA MET A 356 1.99 3.91 -9.08
C MET A 356 1.67 5.30 -9.64
N LYS A 357 2.33 6.35 -9.15
CA LYS A 357 2.15 7.72 -9.60
C LYS A 357 2.64 7.90 -11.04
N ILE A 358 3.80 7.36 -11.40
CA ILE A 358 4.30 7.34 -12.78
C ILE A 358 3.29 6.63 -13.68
N ALA A 359 2.83 5.42 -13.29
CA ALA A 359 1.84 4.65 -14.04
C ALA A 359 0.54 5.43 -14.28
N SER A 360 0.09 6.23 -13.29
CA SER A 360 -1.10 7.09 -13.45
C SER A 360 -0.97 8.19 -14.51
N LEU A 361 0.25 8.52 -14.90
CA LEU A 361 0.58 9.56 -15.87
C LEU A 361 1.04 9.00 -17.22
N MET A 362 1.11 7.67 -17.38
CA MET A 362 1.54 7.00 -18.60
C MET A 362 0.42 6.83 -19.65
N GLY A 363 -0.77 7.37 -19.40
CA GLY A 363 -1.92 7.33 -20.30
C GLY A 363 -2.82 6.10 -20.12
N ASP A 364 -3.66 5.83 -21.12
CA ASP A 364 -4.64 4.75 -21.07
C ASP A 364 -4.00 3.35 -21.18
N GLY A 365 -4.75 2.35 -20.73
CA GLY A 365 -4.34 0.94 -20.79
C GLY A 365 -3.21 0.55 -19.82
N VAL A 366 -2.86 1.43 -18.88
CA VAL A 366 -1.87 1.15 -17.84
C VAL A 366 -2.53 0.58 -16.59
N TYR A 367 -1.91 -0.44 -16.02
CA TYR A 367 -2.26 -1.07 -14.76
C TYR A 367 -1.08 -0.99 -13.80
N TYR A 368 -1.36 -1.05 -12.51
CA TYR A 368 -0.37 -1.01 -11.46
C TYR A 368 -0.53 -2.18 -10.51
N GLN A 369 0.59 -2.78 -10.12
CA GLN A 369 0.70 -3.69 -8.99
C GLN A 369 2.02 -3.46 -8.23
N SER A 370 2.18 -4.03 -7.04
CA SER A 370 3.47 -4.21 -6.38
C SER A 370 3.79 -5.68 -6.11
N SER A 371 5.08 -6.01 -5.94
CA SER A 371 5.45 -7.27 -5.30
C SER A 371 5.03 -7.26 -3.81
N THR A 372 4.95 -8.44 -3.21
CA THR A 372 4.55 -8.59 -1.81
C THR A 372 5.30 -9.75 -1.14
N ARG A 373 5.51 -9.65 0.17
CA ARG A 373 6.03 -10.74 1.01
C ARG A 373 4.95 -11.68 1.56
N SER A 374 3.69 -11.49 1.17
CA SER A 374 2.56 -12.28 1.70
C SER A 374 2.41 -13.59 0.92
N PRO A 375 2.71 -14.76 1.52
CA PRO A 375 2.50 -16.03 0.85
C PRO A 375 1.03 -16.44 0.92
N ILE A 376 0.42 -16.60 -0.24
CA ILE A 376 -1.00 -16.96 -0.45
C ILE A 376 -1.04 -18.20 -1.34
N TYR A 377 -1.94 -19.14 -1.03
CA TYR A 377 -2.21 -20.28 -1.91
C TYR A 377 -2.92 -19.79 -3.17
N PRO A 378 -2.37 -20.01 -4.38
CA PRO A 378 -3.08 -19.70 -5.61
C PRO A 378 -4.30 -20.61 -5.76
N TYR A 379 -5.41 -20.05 -6.22
CA TYR A 379 -6.62 -20.81 -6.52
C TYR A 379 -7.46 -20.10 -7.59
N ASN A 380 -7.59 -20.72 -8.75
CA ASN A 380 -8.15 -20.08 -9.95
C ASN A 380 -9.70 -20.09 -9.95
N GLU A 381 -10.29 -19.34 -9.02
CA GLU A 381 -11.72 -19.10 -8.95
C GLU A 381 -12.06 -17.61 -8.98
N HIS A 382 -13.21 -17.27 -9.56
CA HIS A 382 -13.61 -15.87 -9.77
C HIS A 382 -13.78 -15.06 -8.46
N PHE A 383 -14.15 -15.71 -7.36
CA PHE A 383 -14.35 -15.09 -6.05
C PHE A 383 -13.04 -14.93 -5.24
N TYR A 384 -11.95 -15.53 -5.70
CA TYR A 384 -10.71 -15.67 -4.95
C TYR A 384 -9.67 -14.62 -5.37
N GLY A 385 -9.01 -13.98 -4.39
CA GLY A 385 -8.16 -12.81 -4.64
C GLY A 385 -6.77 -13.10 -5.21
N ALA A 386 -6.35 -14.37 -5.28
CA ALA A 386 -5.02 -14.77 -5.75
C ALA A 386 -5.13 -16.01 -6.64
N LYS A 387 -5.44 -15.82 -7.93
CA LYS A 387 -5.70 -16.91 -8.87
C LYS A 387 -4.43 -17.55 -9.41
N THR A 388 -3.42 -16.73 -9.64
CA THR A 388 -2.10 -17.18 -10.10
C THR A 388 -1.02 -16.56 -9.24
N ALA A 389 0.13 -17.23 -9.13
CA ALA A 389 1.27 -16.77 -8.35
C ALA A 389 2.58 -16.97 -9.13
N ILE A 390 3.45 -15.98 -9.02
CA ILE A 390 4.87 -16.04 -9.37
C ILE A 390 5.63 -15.79 -8.07
N HIS A 391 6.42 -16.77 -7.63
CA HIS A 391 7.32 -16.64 -6.49
C HIS A 391 8.75 -16.37 -6.97
N PHE A 392 9.46 -15.47 -6.30
CA PHE A 392 10.86 -15.17 -6.59
C PHE A 392 11.57 -14.64 -5.35
N LEU A 393 12.89 -14.80 -5.29
CA LEU A 393 13.70 -14.15 -4.26
C LEU A 393 13.84 -12.66 -4.58
N ASN A 394 13.68 -11.79 -3.58
CA ASN A 394 13.83 -10.36 -3.77
C ASN A 394 15.24 -10.02 -4.30
N PRO A 395 15.38 -9.38 -5.48
CA PRO A 395 16.69 -9.02 -6.02
C PRO A 395 17.49 -8.05 -5.15
N GLU A 396 16.82 -7.26 -4.28
CA GLU A 396 17.49 -6.38 -3.32
C GLU A 396 18.03 -7.11 -2.09
N ASP A 397 17.40 -8.23 -1.71
CA ASP A 397 17.79 -9.08 -0.58
C ASP A 397 17.28 -10.51 -0.82
N THR A 398 18.16 -11.38 -1.32
CA THR A 398 17.80 -12.74 -1.73
C THR A 398 17.41 -13.67 -0.58
N SER A 399 17.50 -13.21 0.67
CA SER A 399 16.96 -13.93 1.84
C SER A 399 15.45 -13.78 2.03
N ILE A 400 14.80 -12.92 1.23
CA ILE A 400 13.38 -12.57 1.37
C ILE A 400 12.62 -13.07 0.15
N ASP A 401 11.56 -13.85 0.39
CA ASP A 401 10.62 -14.28 -0.65
C ASP A 401 9.64 -13.17 -1.02
N HIS A 402 9.52 -12.90 -2.32
CA HIS A 402 8.52 -12.04 -2.91
C HIS A 402 7.58 -12.83 -3.82
N TYR A 403 6.38 -12.30 -3.97
CA TYR A 403 5.33 -12.86 -4.81
C TYR A 403 4.70 -11.77 -5.67
N LEU A 404 4.27 -12.17 -6.86
CA LEU A 404 3.38 -11.42 -7.75
C LEU A 404 2.19 -12.31 -8.08
N TYR A 405 0.98 -11.77 -8.00
CA TYR A 405 -0.25 -12.51 -8.19
C TYR A 405 -1.07 -11.95 -9.35
N ASN A 406 -1.84 -12.81 -10.03
CA ASN A 406 -2.82 -12.40 -11.06
C ASN A 406 -2.23 -11.73 -12.32
N LEU A 407 -0.95 -11.98 -12.64
CA LEU A 407 -0.26 -11.32 -13.77
C LEU A 407 -0.76 -11.73 -15.15
N THR A 408 -1.49 -12.84 -15.24
CA THR A 408 -2.04 -13.39 -16.48
C THR A 408 -3.52 -13.07 -16.66
N GLU A 409 -4.12 -12.26 -15.78
CA GLU A 409 -5.54 -11.88 -15.89
C GLU A 409 -5.80 -10.94 -17.07
N TYR A 410 -4.79 -10.19 -17.51
CA TYR A 410 -4.87 -9.27 -18.64
C TYR A 410 -3.77 -9.57 -19.65
N PRO A 411 -4.03 -9.40 -20.96
CA PRO A 411 -3.02 -9.59 -22.01
C PRO A 411 -2.10 -8.36 -22.08
N TYR A 412 -1.11 -8.28 -21.20
CA TYR A 412 -0.13 -7.20 -21.21
C TYR A 412 0.85 -7.33 -22.38
N ASP A 413 1.07 -6.23 -23.08
CA ASP A 413 2.06 -6.12 -24.15
C ASP A 413 3.47 -5.97 -23.57
N ASP A 414 3.60 -5.20 -22.50
CA ASP A 414 4.82 -4.97 -21.76
C ASP A 414 4.65 -4.81 -20.25
N ILE A 415 5.78 -5.00 -19.55
CA ILE A 415 5.91 -4.77 -18.12
C ILE A 415 6.95 -3.67 -17.89
N PHE A 416 6.67 -2.77 -16.97
CA PHE A 416 7.66 -1.89 -16.34
C PHE A 416 7.80 -2.31 -14.89
N ILE A 417 8.97 -2.81 -14.50
CA ILE A 417 9.25 -3.14 -13.11
C ILE A 417 10.24 -2.12 -12.54
N PHE A 418 9.85 -1.51 -11.44
CA PHE A 418 10.51 -0.36 -10.85
C PHE A 418 11.25 -0.75 -9.58
N PHE A 419 12.54 -0.48 -9.55
CA PHE A 419 13.37 -0.57 -8.38
C PHE A 419 13.79 0.83 -7.93
N GLU A 420 13.79 1.07 -6.62
CA GLU A 420 14.26 2.34 -6.07
C GLU A 420 15.71 2.58 -6.47
N ARG A 421 16.54 1.53 -6.43
CA ARG A 421 17.99 1.60 -6.62
C ARG A 421 18.46 0.59 -7.66
N LYS A 422 19.54 0.92 -8.36
CA LYS A 422 20.19 0.01 -9.30
C LYS A 422 20.66 -1.26 -8.59
N LEU A 423 20.47 -2.38 -9.27
CA LEU A 423 20.86 -3.71 -8.81
C LEU A 423 21.84 -4.35 -9.81
N ASP A 424 22.45 -5.43 -9.36
CA ASP A 424 23.20 -6.32 -10.24
C ASP A 424 22.22 -7.07 -11.16
N GLU A 425 22.45 -6.99 -12.46
CA GLU A 425 21.63 -7.64 -13.48
C GLU A 425 21.55 -9.16 -13.27
N ALA A 426 22.62 -9.77 -12.74
CA ALA A 426 22.63 -11.21 -12.43
C ALA A 426 21.57 -11.59 -11.37
N LYS A 427 21.28 -10.68 -10.41
CA LYS A 427 20.25 -10.90 -9.38
C LYS A 427 18.84 -10.76 -9.92
N LEU A 428 18.66 -10.07 -11.05
CA LEU A 428 17.36 -9.84 -11.68
C LEU A 428 16.95 -10.98 -12.62
N GLN A 429 17.93 -11.73 -13.13
CA GLN A 429 17.71 -12.76 -14.14
C GLN A 429 16.60 -13.78 -13.77
N PRO A 430 16.54 -14.33 -12.53
CA PRO A 430 15.48 -15.27 -12.16
C PRO A 430 14.07 -14.66 -12.22
N LEU A 431 13.94 -13.37 -11.87
CA LEU A 431 12.69 -12.64 -11.95
C LEU A 431 12.30 -12.35 -13.40
N ILE A 432 13.26 -11.92 -14.22
CA ILE A 432 13.05 -11.66 -15.66
C ILE A 432 12.55 -12.93 -16.37
N GLU A 433 13.14 -14.08 -16.07
CA GLU A 433 12.73 -15.38 -16.64
C GLU A 433 11.28 -15.74 -16.26
N LYS A 434 10.90 -15.53 -15.00
CA LYS A 434 9.52 -15.76 -14.54
C LYS A 434 8.53 -14.80 -15.19
N LEU A 435 8.88 -13.51 -15.31
CA LEU A 435 8.04 -12.52 -15.99
C LEU A 435 7.92 -12.80 -17.49
N ALA A 436 8.97 -13.30 -18.14
CA ALA A 436 8.91 -13.72 -19.54
C ALA A 436 7.89 -14.86 -19.77
N GLY A 437 7.65 -15.67 -18.74
CA GLY A 437 6.63 -16.73 -18.73
C GLY A 437 5.18 -16.24 -18.74
N THR A 438 4.91 -14.94 -18.54
CA THR A 438 3.54 -14.39 -18.56
C THR A 438 3.01 -14.09 -19.97
N GLY A 439 3.87 -14.20 -20.99
CA GLY A 439 3.50 -13.95 -22.40
C GLY A 439 3.70 -12.51 -22.87
N VAL A 440 4.29 -11.63 -22.04
CA VAL A 440 4.64 -10.26 -22.46
C VAL A 440 5.73 -10.26 -23.54
N ARG A 441 5.75 -9.21 -24.37
CA ARG A 441 6.72 -9.07 -25.46
C ARG A 441 7.98 -8.30 -25.02
N LYS A 442 7.82 -7.41 -24.04
CA LYS A 442 8.91 -6.56 -23.53
C LYS A 442 8.85 -6.41 -22.00
N ILE A 443 10.01 -6.44 -21.35
CA ILE A 443 10.19 -6.13 -19.94
C ILE A 443 11.14 -4.93 -19.84
N ASN A 444 10.66 -3.84 -19.24
CA ASN A 444 11.41 -2.63 -18.96
C ASN A 444 11.81 -2.66 -17.48
N ILE A 445 13.11 -2.78 -17.19
CA ILE A 445 13.66 -2.69 -15.84
C ILE A 445 14.00 -1.23 -15.56
N VAL A 446 13.27 -0.59 -14.66
CA VAL A 446 13.41 0.85 -14.37
C VAL A 446 14.09 1.05 -13.02
N TYR A 447 15.17 1.84 -12.99
CA TYR A 447 15.84 2.25 -11.76
C TYR A 447 15.63 3.74 -11.50
N ALA A 448 15.15 4.09 -10.31
CA ALA A 448 14.97 5.49 -9.92
C ALA A 448 16.29 6.15 -9.50
N ALA A 449 17.21 5.40 -8.87
CA ALA A 449 18.52 5.87 -8.44
C ALA A 449 19.63 4.87 -8.78
N GLY A 450 20.83 5.37 -9.10
CA GLY A 450 21.99 4.56 -9.42
C GLY A 450 22.11 4.25 -10.92
N GLY A 451 23.27 4.56 -11.50
CA GLY A 451 23.50 4.56 -12.95
C GLY A 451 24.41 5.72 -13.36
N LYS A 452 25.13 5.60 -14.47
CA LYS A 452 25.87 6.72 -15.08
C LYS A 452 25.04 7.32 -16.20
#